data_AF-A0A8D8NG61-F1
#
_entry.id   AF-A0A8D8NG61-F1
#
_cell.length_a   1.000
_cell.length_b   1.000
_cell.length_c   1.000
_cell.angle_alpha   90.00
_cell.angle_beta   90.00
_cell.angle_gamma   90.00
#
_symmetry.space_group_name_H-M   'P 1'
#
loop_
_entity.id
_entity.type
_entity.pdbx_description
1 polymer ?
#
loop_
_entity_poly.entity_id
_entity_poly.type
_entity_poly.pdbx_seq_one_letter_code
_entity_poly.pdbx_strand_id
1 'polypeptide(L)'
;HQLSDKPNSFDDISPVTNAELARAKKMATGKGSTTTPSPSQKRKRPSGDGSDRPAPKKLYTASPLTSVEPEVLNEQQKAVLEACKSGRSLFFTGSAGTGKSYLLRKIISTLPPDGTVATASTGVAACLIGGTTLHSFAGIGSGEAALQRCYEMASRPASASIWRKCKRLVIDEISMVDGDYFEKIEAVARYVRKNDKPFGGIQLILCGDFFQLPPVVKQDKLSRNAYSQNPD
;
A
#
# COMPACT_ATOMS: atom_id res chain seq x y z
N HIS A 1 -16.57 21.37 1.96
CA HIS A 1 -16.15 22.74 2.27
C HIS A 1 -14.77 22.66 2.93
N GLN A 2 -13.79 23.38 2.37
CA GLN A 2 -12.48 23.74 2.91
C GLN A 2 -11.46 22.61 3.18
N LEU A 3 -10.66 22.33 2.13
CA LEU A 3 -9.25 21.99 2.30
C LEU A 3 -8.57 23.18 2.98
N SER A 4 -7.78 22.88 4.02
CA SER A 4 -7.06 23.84 4.85
C SER A 4 -5.99 24.59 4.05
N ASP A 5 -6.07 25.92 4.05
CA ASP A 5 -5.05 26.86 3.54
C ASP A 5 -3.81 26.88 4.45
N LYS A 6 -2.95 25.85 4.35
CA LYS A 6 -1.58 25.91 4.90
C LYS A 6 -0.58 25.48 3.83
N PRO A 7 0.61 26.12 3.76
CA PRO A 7 1.58 25.85 2.70
C PRO A 7 2.15 24.44 2.88
N ASN A 8 1.84 23.54 1.94
CA ASN A 8 2.51 22.25 1.79
C ASN A 8 3.81 22.47 1.00
N SER A 9 4.92 22.72 1.67
CA SER A 9 6.22 22.58 1.03
C SER A 9 6.46 21.10 0.74
N PHE A 10 6.34 20.70 -0.53
CA PHE A 10 6.84 19.42 -1.02
C PHE A 10 8.30 19.62 -1.40
N ASP A 11 9.21 19.07 -0.59
CA ASP A 11 10.62 19.00 -0.95
C ASP A 11 10.81 17.81 -1.89
N ASP A 12 10.95 18.08 -3.19
CA ASP A 12 11.28 17.05 -4.18
C ASP A 12 12.79 16.74 -4.14
N ILE A 13 13.12 15.46 -4.10
CA ILE A 13 14.50 14.94 -4.08
C ILE A 13 14.84 14.29 -5.44
N SER A 14 14.08 14.58 -6.50
CA SER A 14 14.25 14.02 -7.84
C SER A 14 13.87 15.04 -8.94
N PRO A 15 14.45 14.99 -10.16
CA PRO A 15 14.06 15.87 -11.25
C PRO A 15 12.78 15.35 -11.92
N VAL A 16 11.68 15.22 -11.18
CA VAL A 16 10.39 14.86 -11.76
C VAL A 16 9.79 16.14 -12.34
N THR A 17 9.67 16.20 -13.67
CA THR A 17 9.14 17.42 -14.31
C THR A 17 7.67 17.62 -13.94
N ASN A 18 7.23 18.88 -13.86
CA ASN A 18 5.81 19.24 -13.68
C ASN A 18 4.88 18.52 -14.69
N ALA A 19 5.41 18.07 -15.83
CA ALA A 19 4.69 17.29 -16.85
C ALA A 19 4.32 15.87 -16.39
N GLU A 20 5.14 15.22 -15.57
CA GLU A 20 4.86 13.88 -15.03
C GLU A 20 3.82 13.95 -13.90
N LEU A 21 3.90 14.98 -13.06
CA LEU A 21 2.86 15.34 -12.07
C LEU A 21 1.51 15.67 -12.72
N ALA A 22 1.53 16.39 -13.85
CA ALA A 22 0.32 16.72 -14.61
C ALA A 22 -0.29 15.48 -15.31
N ARG A 23 0.54 14.53 -15.75
CA ARG A 23 0.08 13.24 -16.31
C ARG A 23 -0.58 12.36 -15.25
N ALA A 24 -0.01 12.28 -14.05
CA ALA A 24 -0.63 11.59 -12.92
C ALA A 24 -2.01 12.17 -12.56
N LYS A 25 -2.16 13.51 -12.59
CA LYS A 25 -3.45 14.19 -12.37
C LYS A 25 -4.48 13.92 -13.47
N LYS A 26 -4.07 13.83 -14.75
CA LYS A 26 -4.97 13.53 -15.88
C LYS A 26 -5.48 12.10 -15.87
N MET A 27 -4.66 11.12 -15.48
CA MET A 27 -5.07 9.70 -15.47
C MET A 27 -6.04 9.34 -14.34
N ALA A 28 -6.09 10.14 -13.26
CA ALA A 28 -7.14 10.04 -12.24
C ALA A 28 -8.56 10.34 -12.77
N THR A 29 -8.70 10.86 -14.00
CA THR A 29 -9.97 11.31 -14.59
C THR A 29 -10.40 10.60 -15.89
N GLY A 30 -9.68 9.56 -16.35
CA GLY A 30 -9.91 8.93 -17.66
C GLY A 30 -10.58 7.55 -17.59
N LYS A 31 -11.73 7.39 -18.25
CA LYS A 31 -12.50 6.12 -18.42
C LYS A 31 -11.79 5.10 -19.33
N GLY A 32 -11.87 3.84 -18.91
CA GLY A 32 -12.14 2.66 -19.77
C GLY A 32 -10.97 2.06 -20.55
N SER A 33 -10.63 0.80 -20.25
CA SER A 33 -9.97 -0.08 -21.21
C SER A 33 -10.54 -1.50 -21.15
N THR A 34 -10.54 -2.11 -22.32
CA THR A 34 -11.38 -3.20 -22.80
C THR A 34 -10.83 -4.58 -22.40
N THR A 35 -11.75 -5.51 -22.22
CA THR A 35 -11.65 -6.85 -21.61
C THR A 35 -10.65 -7.84 -22.23
N THR A 36 -10.17 -8.79 -21.42
CA THR A 36 -9.91 -10.18 -21.84
C THR A 36 -10.67 -11.15 -20.90
N PRO A 37 -11.36 -12.19 -21.41
CA PRO A 37 -12.28 -13.00 -20.61
C PRO A 37 -11.59 -14.05 -19.75
N SER A 38 -12.17 -14.32 -18.57
CA SER A 38 -11.79 -15.40 -17.65
C SER A 38 -12.13 -16.78 -18.21
N PRO A 39 -11.23 -17.78 -18.12
CA PRO A 39 -11.58 -19.15 -18.50
C PRO A 39 -12.48 -19.78 -17.44
N SER A 40 -13.71 -20.10 -17.86
CA SER A 40 -14.63 -20.99 -17.15
C SER A 40 -14.33 -22.43 -17.51
N GLN A 41 -14.06 -23.31 -16.54
CA GLN A 41 -14.58 -24.68 -16.54
C GLN A 41 -14.26 -25.46 -15.26
N LYS A 42 -15.33 -26.02 -14.67
CA LYS A 42 -15.36 -27.08 -13.67
C LYS A 42 -14.49 -28.27 -14.12
N ARG A 43 -13.57 -28.75 -13.27
CA ARG A 43 -13.05 -30.12 -13.36
C ARG A 43 -13.45 -30.93 -12.14
N LYS A 44 -14.13 -32.04 -12.43
CA LYS A 44 -14.68 -33.08 -11.56
C LYS A 44 -13.53 -33.85 -10.89
N ARG A 45 -13.55 -34.02 -9.57
CA ARG A 45 -12.58 -34.87 -8.84
C ARG A 45 -12.94 -36.35 -9.05
N PRO A 46 -12.01 -37.23 -9.43
CA PRO A 46 -12.21 -38.67 -9.29
C PRO A 46 -11.80 -39.13 -7.89
N SER A 47 -12.67 -39.93 -7.29
CA SER A 47 -12.41 -40.77 -6.11
C SER A 47 -11.61 -42.01 -6.52
N GLY A 48 -10.49 -42.26 -5.84
CA GLY A 48 -9.67 -43.46 -6.03
C GLY A 48 -8.74 -43.65 -4.84
N ASP A 49 -9.00 -44.72 -4.07
CA ASP A 49 -8.16 -45.30 -3.04
C ASP A 49 -6.95 -46.01 -3.68
N GLY A 50 -5.78 -45.97 -3.06
CA GLY A 50 -4.55 -46.53 -3.62
C GLY A 50 -3.27 -45.90 -3.07
N SER A 51 -2.62 -46.64 -2.18
CA SER A 51 -1.31 -46.37 -1.60
C SER A 51 -0.18 -46.48 -2.61
N ASP A 52 0.20 -45.37 -3.25
CA ASP A 52 1.59 -45.14 -3.70
C ASP A 52 1.77 -43.65 -4.06
N ARG A 53 2.53 -42.90 -3.25
CA ARG A 53 2.89 -41.50 -3.56
C ARG A 53 4.40 -41.40 -3.65
N PRO A 54 4.99 -41.04 -4.82
CA PRO A 54 6.40 -40.70 -4.86
C PRO A 54 6.63 -39.40 -4.06
N ALA A 55 7.66 -39.41 -3.21
CA ALA A 55 8.05 -38.27 -2.40
C ALA A 55 8.30 -37.02 -3.28
N PRO A 56 7.93 -35.81 -2.83
CA PRO A 56 8.14 -34.60 -3.60
C PRO A 56 9.64 -34.38 -3.83
N LYS A 57 10.06 -34.37 -5.10
CA LYS A 57 11.42 -33.98 -5.48
C LYS A 57 11.65 -32.53 -5.03
N LYS A 58 12.68 -32.30 -4.19
CA LYS A 58 13.10 -30.96 -3.78
C LYS A 58 13.50 -30.18 -5.04
N LEU A 59 12.66 -29.24 -5.47
CA LEU A 59 12.90 -28.35 -6.62
C LEU A 59 13.69 -27.09 -6.27
N TYR A 60 14.12 -26.93 -5.02
CA TYR A 60 14.95 -25.80 -4.61
C TYR A 60 16.42 -26.20 -4.60
N THR A 61 17.05 -26.06 -5.75
CA THR A 61 18.51 -25.84 -5.81
C THR A 61 18.75 -24.38 -5.44
N ALA A 62 19.69 -24.10 -4.54
CA ALA A 62 20.10 -22.74 -4.24
C ALA A 62 20.55 -22.04 -5.53
N SER A 63 19.99 -20.87 -5.83
CA SER A 63 20.38 -20.09 -7.00
C SER A 63 21.85 -19.65 -6.87
N PRO A 64 22.69 -19.80 -7.92
CA PRO A 64 24.13 -19.52 -7.88
C PRO A 64 24.50 -18.02 -7.82
N LEU A 65 23.58 -17.13 -7.45
CA LEU A 65 23.78 -15.68 -7.37
C LEU A 65 24.11 -15.22 -5.94
N THR A 66 25.02 -15.91 -5.26
CA THR A 66 25.56 -15.44 -3.97
C THR A 66 27.04 -15.07 -4.10
N SER A 67 27.32 -14.11 -4.99
CA SER A 67 28.45 -13.21 -4.81
C SER A 67 28.01 -12.10 -3.87
N VAL A 68 28.34 -12.23 -2.58
CA VAL A 68 28.06 -11.23 -1.55
C VAL A 68 29.08 -10.10 -1.70
N GLU A 69 28.90 -9.26 -2.72
CA GLU A 69 29.49 -7.92 -2.66
C GLU A 69 28.70 -7.10 -1.64
N PRO A 70 29.35 -6.26 -0.82
CA PRO A 70 28.64 -5.40 0.12
C PRO A 70 27.71 -4.49 -0.69
N GLU A 71 26.41 -4.79 -0.67
CA GLU A 71 25.40 -4.10 -1.48
C GLU A 71 25.38 -2.60 -1.14
N VAL A 72 25.95 -1.80 -2.05
CA VAL A 72 26.04 -0.35 -1.89
C VAL A 72 24.76 0.29 -2.43
N LEU A 73 24.01 0.96 -1.56
CA LEU A 73 22.91 1.83 -1.99
C LEU A 73 23.45 2.93 -2.90
N ASN A 74 22.76 3.21 -4.02
CA ASN A 74 23.08 4.35 -4.85
C ASN A 74 22.77 5.68 -4.12
N GLU A 75 23.22 6.82 -4.65
CA GLU A 75 23.07 8.12 -3.99
C GLU A 75 21.61 8.50 -3.71
N GLN A 76 20.71 8.21 -4.65
CA GLN A 76 19.27 8.48 -4.50
C GLN A 76 18.66 7.62 -3.39
N GLN A 77 18.97 6.32 -3.36
CA GLN A 77 18.54 5.40 -2.32
C GLN A 77 19.08 5.79 -0.94
N LYS A 78 20.32 6.28 -0.87
CA LYS A 78 20.91 6.85 0.36
C LYS A 78 20.14 8.09 0.81
N ALA A 79 19.82 9.01 -0.10
CA ALA A 79 19.07 10.22 0.22
C ALA A 79 17.68 9.88 0.79
N VAL A 80 16.97 8.92 0.21
CA VAL A 80 15.69 8.42 0.75
C VAL A 80 15.87 7.82 2.14
N LEU A 81 16.89 6.98 2.34
CA LEU A 81 17.18 6.37 3.64
C LEU A 81 17.45 7.42 4.72
N GLU A 82 18.26 8.44 4.42
CA GLU A 82 18.55 9.52 5.36
C GLU A 82 17.32 10.39 5.65
N ALA A 83 16.48 10.66 4.64
CA ALA A 83 15.21 11.33 4.85
C ALA A 83 14.29 10.51 5.80
N CYS A 84 14.21 9.19 5.63
CA CYS A 84 13.48 8.33 6.57
C CYS A 84 14.04 8.41 8.00
N LYS A 85 15.38 8.36 8.17
CA LYS A 85 16.02 8.46 9.50
C LYS A 85 15.77 9.80 10.17
N SER A 86 15.68 10.89 9.40
CA SER A 86 15.38 12.23 9.91
C SER A 86 13.93 12.40 10.38
N GLY A 87 13.08 11.36 10.25
CA GLY A 87 11.68 11.40 10.69
C GLY A 87 10.72 12.04 9.68
N ARG A 88 11.17 12.34 8.46
CA ARG A 88 10.31 12.90 7.41
C ARG A 88 9.34 11.85 6.87
N SER A 89 8.10 12.25 6.67
CA SER A 89 7.15 11.47 5.87
C SER A 89 7.49 11.65 4.39
N LEU A 90 7.57 10.55 3.63
CA LEU A 90 7.97 10.60 2.23
C LEU A 90 7.25 9.56 1.38
N PHE A 91 7.18 9.86 0.10
CA PHE A 91 6.76 8.94 -0.95
C PHE A 91 7.92 8.81 -1.93
N PHE A 92 8.30 7.59 -2.27
CA PHE A 92 9.27 7.33 -3.33
C PHE A 92 8.70 6.34 -4.33
N THR A 93 9.07 6.54 -5.59
CA THR A 93 8.58 5.77 -6.73
C THR A 93 9.73 5.46 -7.68
N GLY A 94 9.45 4.68 -8.72
CA GLY A 94 10.40 4.24 -9.72
C GLY A 94 9.85 3.07 -10.49
N SER A 95 10.32 2.87 -11.72
CA SER A 95 9.86 1.79 -12.60
C SER A 95 10.10 0.39 -12.00
N ALA A 96 9.52 -0.64 -12.62
CA ALA A 96 9.83 -2.03 -12.27
C ALA A 96 11.34 -2.31 -12.33
N GLY A 97 11.86 -3.10 -11.39
CA GLY A 97 13.29 -3.46 -11.35
C GLY A 97 14.24 -2.41 -10.77
N THR A 98 13.76 -1.23 -10.35
CA THR A 98 14.61 -0.16 -9.76
C THR A 98 15.03 -0.39 -8.30
N GLY A 99 14.74 -1.56 -7.72
CA GLY A 99 15.13 -1.90 -6.35
C GLY A 99 14.28 -1.25 -5.24
N LYS A 100 13.05 -0.81 -5.52
CA LYS A 100 12.14 -0.22 -4.52
C LYS A 100 11.92 -1.11 -3.29
N SER A 101 11.49 -2.35 -3.48
CA SER A 101 11.26 -3.30 -2.36
C SER A 101 12.55 -3.68 -1.66
N TYR A 102 13.70 -3.59 -2.35
CA TYR A 102 15.01 -3.75 -1.72
C TYR A 102 15.31 -2.57 -0.78
N LEU A 103 15.18 -1.33 -1.27
CA LEU A 103 15.34 -0.13 -0.46
C LEU A 103 14.37 -0.12 0.74
N LEU A 104 13.11 -0.50 0.53
CA LEU A 104 12.10 -0.56 1.59
C LEU A 104 12.52 -1.53 2.71
N ARG A 105 13.02 -2.73 2.37
CA ARG A 105 13.56 -3.70 3.35
C ARG A 105 14.77 -3.14 4.10
N LYS A 106 15.63 -2.37 3.42
CA LYS A 106 16.76 -1.70 4.06
C LYS A 106 16.29 -0.61 5.04
N ILE A 107 15.29 0.18 4.65
CA ILE A 107 14.67 1.19 5.53
C ILE A 107 14.06 0.53 6.76
N ILE A 108 13.25 -0.51 6.58
CA ILE A 108 12.59 -1.24 7.67
C ILE A 108 13.63 -1.81 8.66
N SER A 109 14.73 -2.40 8.16
CA SER A 109 15.79 -2.95 9.00
C SER A 109 16.68 -1.90 9.68
N THR A 110 16.70 -0.66 9.17
CA THR A 110 17.49 0.44 9.73
C THR A 110 16.70 1.27 10.74
N LEU A 111 15.38 1.38 10.58
CA LEU A 111 14.52 2.11 11.50
C LEU A 111 14.33 1.34 12.82
N PRO A 112 14.07 2.04 13.94
CA PRO A 112 13.80 1.37 15.21
C PRO A 112 12.61 0.39 15.07
N PRO A 113 12.76 -0.87 15.48
CA PRO A 113 11.68 -1.86 15.31
C PRO A 113 10.46 -1.52 16.18
N ASP A 114 10.68 -0.92 17.36
CA ASP A 114 9.59 -0.43 18.21
C ASP A 114 8.78 0.65 17.49
N GLY A 115 7.49 0.39 17.27
CA GLY A 115 6.57 1.31 16.62
C GLY A 115 6.74 1.45 15.11
N THR A 116 7.55 0.62 14.46
CA THR A 116 7.60 0.54 12.99
C THR A 116 6.71 -0.58 12.50
N VAL A 117 5.73 -0.24 11.65
CA VAL A 117 4.78 -1.21 11.09
C VAL A 117 4.93 -1.23 9.58
N ALA A 118 5.29 -2.40 9.04
CA ALA A 118 5.38 -2.64 7.62
C ALA A 118 4.04 -3.15 7.07
N THR A 119 3.51 -2.47 6.06
CA THR A 119 2.26 -2.84 5.41
C THR A 119 2.36 -2.80 3.89
N ALA A 120 1.44 -3.51 3.22
CA ALA A 120 1.27 -3.41 1.77
C ALA A 120 -0.21 -3.53 1.36
N SER A 121 -0.53 -3.18 0.12
CA SER A 121 -1.90 -3.29 -0.43
C SER A 121 -2.37 -4.75 -0.57
N THR A 122 -1.47 -5.68 -0.89
CA THR A 122 -1.76 -7.11 -1.08
C THR A 122 -1.00 -8.01 -0.09
N GLY A 123 -1.52 -9.22 0.13
CA GLY A 123 -0.89 -10.20 1.02
C GLY A 123 0.50 -10.65 0.54
N VAL A 124 0.68 -10.83 -0.77
CA VAL A 124 1.97 -11.27 -1.35
C VAL A 124 3.04 -10.19 -1.17
N ALA A 125 2.70 -8.92 -1.44
CA ALA A 125 3.61 -7.80 -1.22
C ALA A 125 3.95 -7.63 0.28
N ALA A 126 2.95 -7.78 1.16
CA ALA A 126 3.17 -7.73 2.60
C ALA A 126 4.17 -8.80 3.08
N CYS A 127 4.03 -10.04 2.59
CA CYS A 127 4.98 -11.11 2.91
C CYS A 127 6.41 -10.80 2.44
N LEU A 128 6.57 -10.18 1.26
CA LEU A 128 7.88 -9.85 0.69
C LEU A 128 8.67 -8.88 1.58
N ILE A 129 7.98 -7.99 2.29
CA ILE A 129 8.59 -6.99 3.18
C ILE A 129 8.50 -7.38 4.66
N GLY A 130 8.04 -8.60 4.97
CA GLY A 130 7.89 -9.08 6.35
C GLY A 130 6.80 -8.38 7.16
N GLY A 131 5.76 -7.88 6.49
CA GLY A 131 4.69 -7.08 7.07
C GLY A 131 3.31 -7.75 7.02
N THR A 132 2.27 -6.93 7.14
CA THR A 132 0.85 -7.32 7.02
C THR A 132 0.16 -6.51 5.93
N THR A 133 -1.06 -6.88 5.53
CA THR A 133 -1.82 -5.99 4.64
C THR A 133 -2.24 -4.72 5.38
N LEU A 134 -2.37 -3.60 4.65
CA LEU A 134 -2.85 -2.33 5.20
C LEU A 134 -4.25 -2.48 5.81
N HIS A 135 -5.10 -3.31 5.19
CA HIS A 135 -6.43 -3.64 5.70
C HIS A 135 -6.39 -4.34 7.07
N SER A 136 -5.53 -5.33 7.22
CA SER A 136 -5.35 -6.04 8.49
C SER A 136 -4.79 -5.12 9.58
N PHE A 137 -3.86 -4.22 9.23
CA PHE A 137 -3.34 -3.22 10.17
C PHE A 137 -4.43 -2.23 10.60
N ALA A 138 -5.17 -1.65 9.66
CA ALA A 138 -6.14 -0.61 9.95
C ALA A 138 -7.30 -1.13 10.82
N GLY A 139 -7.69 -2.39 10.63
CA GLY A 139 -8.71 -3.04 11.45
C GLY A 139 -10.14 -2.50 11.22
N ILE A 140 -10.40 -1.88 10.07
CA ILE A 140 -11.68 -1.26 9.70
C ILE A 140 -12.42 -2.00 8.57
N GLY A 141 -12.01 -3.24 8.26
CA GLY A 141 -12.56 -4.02 7.15
C GLY A 141 -12.20 -3.43 5.78
N SER A 142 -13.10 -3.56 4.80
CA SER A 142 -12.96 -3.02 3.44
C SER A 142 -13.00 -1.49 3.36
N GLY A 143 -13.31 -0.81 4.48
CA GLY A 143 -13.54 0.62 4.52
C GLY A 143 -14.77 1.08 3.73
N GLU A 144 -15.67 0.19 3.33
CA GLU A 144 -16.95 0.54 2.70
C GLU A 144 -17.97 1.09 3.72
N ALA A 145 -17.78 0.77 5.00
CA ALA A 145 -18.62 1.28 6.07
C ALA A 145 -18.53 2.82 6.22
N ALA A 146 -19.54 3.40 6.86
CA ALA A 146 -19.52 4.80 7.25
C ALA A 146 -18.34 5.09 8.20
N LEU A 147 -17.80 6.30 8.15
CA LEU A 147 -16.63 6.70 8.92
C LEU A 147 -16.80 6.46 10.43
N GLN A 148 -18.01 6.72 10.96
CA GLN A 148 -18.34 6.47 12.36
C GLN A 148 -18.12 5.00 12.77
N ARG A 149 -18.48 4.06 11.90
CA ARG A 149 -18.27 2.63 12.15
C ARG A 149 -16.78 2.28 12.11
N CYS A 150 -16.01 2.91 11.22
CA CYS A 150 -14.55 2.76 11.20
C CYS A 150 -13.92 3.23 12.52
N TYR A 151 -14.39 4.34 13.10
CA TYR A 151 -13.94 4.81 14.42
C TYR A 151 -14.23 3.80 15.53
N GLU A 152 -15.44 3.23 15.58
CA GLU A 152 -15.80 2.20 16.55
C GLU A 152 -14.89 0.97 16.44
N MET A 153 -14.66 0.48 15.22
CA MET A 153 -13.82 -0.69 14.97
C MET A 153 -12.36 -0.44 15.38
N ALA A 154 -11.81 0.73 15.03
CA ALA A 154 -10.44 1.09 15.35
C ALA A 154 -10.23 1.44 16.84
N SER A 155 -11.31 1.82 17.55
CA SER A 155 -11.29 2.12 18.99
C SER A 155 -11.31 0.89 19.88
N ARG A 156 -11.54 -0.30 19.32
CA ARG A 156 -11.47 -1.56 20.07
C ARG A 156 -10.08 -1.70 20.71
N PRO A 157 -9.95 -2.19 21.96
CA PRO A 157 -8.69 -2.12 22.72
C PRO A 157 -7.45 -2.63 21.98
N ALA A 158 -7.56 -3.76 21.28
CA ALA A 158 -6.47 -4.33 20.49
C ALA A 158 -6.04 -3.43 19.32
N SER A 159 -7.00 -3.01 18.48
CA SER A 159 -6.76 -2.11 17.35
C SER A 159 -6.23 -0.75 17.79
N ALA A 160 -6.83 -0.17 18.84
CA ALA A 160 -6.43 1.13 19.37
C ALA A 160 -5.01 1.09 19.94
N SER A 161 -4.61 -0.02 20.57
CA SER A 161 -3.24 -0.22 21.03
C SER A 161 -2.25 -0.23 19.87
N ILE A 162 -2.57 -0.92 18.76
CA ILE A 162 -1.72 -0.95 17.55
C ILE A 162 -1.56 0.47 16.99
N TRP A 163 -2.67 1.19 16.79
CA TRP A 163 -2.67 2.57 16.30
C TRP A 163 -1.86 3.53 17.19
N ARG A 164 -1.99 3.43 18.52
CA ARG A 164 -1.25 4.28 19.47
C ARG A 164 0.24 3.95 19.54
N LYS A 165 0.61 2.67 19.41
CA LYS A 165 2.02 2.24 19.40
C LYS A 165 2.73 2.51 18.07
N CYS A 166 1.99 2.58 16.96
CA CYS A 166 2.55 2.90 15.66
C CYS A 166 3.14 4.32 15.64
N LYS A 167 4.44 4.41 15.38
CA LYS A 167 5.21 5.66 15.22
C LYS A 167 5.56 5.89 13.74
N ARG A 168 5.76 4.80 13.00
CA ARG A 168 6.15 4.76 11.59
C ARG A 168 5.30 3.74 10.86
N LEU A 169 4.61 4.16 9.81
CA LEU A 169 3.80 3.31 8.96
C LEU A 169 4.41 3.27 7.56
N VAL A 170 4.90 2.09 7.18
CA VAL A 170 5.39 1.82 5.83
C VAL A 170 4.26 1.21 5.01
N ILE A 171 4.02 1.71 3.80
CA ILE A 171 3.00 1.19 2.88
C ILE A 171 3.64 0.95 1.52
N ASP A 172 3.85 -0.32 1.18
CA ASP A 172 4.27 -0.75 -0.16
C ASP A 172 3.06 -0.95 -1.08
N GLU A 173 3.29 -0.81 -2.39
CA GLU A 173 2.25 -0.85 -3.42
C GLU A 173 1.10 0.14 -3.15
N ILE A 174 1.44 1.36 -2.73
CA ILE A 174 0.45 2.43 -2.44
C ILE A 174 -0.41 2.77 -3.65
N SER A 175 0.08 2.51 -4.88
CA SER A 175 -0.67 2.71 -6.11
C SER A 175 -1.92 1.86 -6.24
N MET A 176 -2.01 0.75 -5.49
CA MET A 176 -3.19 -0.11 -5.45
C MET A 176 -4.15 0.24 -4.31
N VAL A 177 -3.83 1.24 -3.48
CA VAL A 177 -4.70 1.68 -2.38
C VAL A 177 -5.68 2.73 -2.90
N ASP A 178 -6.97 2.47 -2.67
CA ASP A 178 -8.04 3.40 -3.03
C ASP A 178 -7.96 4.71 -2.22
N GLY A 179 -8.26 5.84 -2.87
CA GLY A 179 -8.16 7.18 -2.26
C GLY A 179 -9.12 7.36 -1.10
N ASP A 180 -10.39 6.97 -1.26
CA ASP A 180 -11.39 7.05 -0.17
C ASP A 180 -10.96 6.19 1.02
N TYR A 181 -10.38 5.02 0.74
CA TYR A 181 -9.86 4.15 1.78
C TYR A 181 -8.69 4.80 2.54
N PHE A 182 -7.75 5.41 1.83
CA PHE A 182 -6.62 6.11 2.42
C PHE A 182 -7.06 7.29 3.30
N GLU A 183 -8.03 8.09 2.84
CA GLU A 183 -8.63 9.19 3.62
C GLU A 183 -9.34 8.69 4.88
N LYS A 184 -10.06 7.57 4.81
CA LYS A 184 -10.68 6.97 5.99
C LYS A 184 -9.66 6.51 7.01
N ILE A 185 -8.57 5.89 6.57
CA ILE A 185 -7.47 5.48 7.46
C ILE A 185 -6.84 6.70 8.13
N GLU A 186 -6.64 7.78 7.37
CA GLU A 186 -6.09 9.05 7.87
C GLU A 186 -6.94 9.62 9.01
N ALA A 187 -8.26 9.72 8.79
CA ALA A 187 -9.21 10.21 9.77
C ALA A 187 -9.26 9.30 11.02
N VAL A 188 -9.24 7.98 10.81
CA VAL A 188 -9.18 6.98 11.90
C VAL A 188 -7.90 7.17 12.73
N ALA A 189 -6.75 7.39 12.09
CA ALA A 189 -5.49 7.58 12.78
C ALA A 189 -5.52 8.82 13.69
N ARG A 190 -6.03 9.96 13.20
CA ARG A 190 -6.21 11.17 14.03
C ARG A 190 -7.15 10.92 15.20
N TYR A 191 -8.29 10.28 14.94
CA TYR A 191 -9.32 10.01 15.93
C TYR A 191 -8.79 9.12 17.07
N VAL A 192 -8.22 7.96 16.75
CA VAL A 192 -7.76 6.98 17.74
C VAL A 192 -6.57 7.50 18.55
N ARG A 193 -5.70 8.30 17.92
CA ARG A 193 -4.51 8.88 18.56
C ARG A 193 -4.77 10.21 19.25
N LYS A 194 -5.96 10.81 19.08
CA LYS A 194 -6.33 12.13 19.58
C LYS A 194 -5.29 13.19 19.20
N ASN A 195 -4.88 13.19 17.93
CA ASN A 195 -3.86 14.08 17.42
C ASN A 195 -4.26 14.56 16.03
N ASP A 196 -4.41 15.87 15.87
CA ASP A 196 -4.89 16.50 14.62
C ASP A 196 -3.80 16.63 13.55
N LYS A 197 -2.54 16.28 13.86
CA LYS A 197 -1.48 16.17 12.85
C LYS A 197 -1.86 15.10 11.81
N PRO A 198 -1.39 15.22 10.55
CA PRO A 198 -1.61 14.20 9.53
C PRO A 198 -1.32 12.79 10.05
N PHE A 199 -2.24 11.84 9.79
CA PHE A 199 -2.16 10.46 10.29
C PHE A 199 -1.96 10.32 11.81
N GLY A 200 -2.43 11.29 12.60
CA GLY A 200 -2.22 11.31 14.05
C GLY A 200 -0.74 11.49 14.44
N GLY A 201 0.06 12.10 13.56
CA GLY A 201 1.50 12.31 13.75
C GLY A 201 2.36 11.07 13.51
N ILE A 202 1.84 10.05 12.83
CA ILE A 202 2.62 8.90 12.36
C ILE A 202 3.51 9.34 11.18
N GLN A 203 4.78 8.94 11.21
CA GLN A 203 5.66 9.08 10.05
C GLN A 203 5.23 8.11 8.95
N LEU A 204 4.97 8.62 7.75
CA LEU A 204 4.58 7.80 6.60
C LEU A 204 5.75 7.54 5.67
N ILE A 205 5.93 6.28 5.27
CA ILE A 205 6.92 5.88 4.28
C ILE A 205 6.18 5.11 3.20
N LEU A 206 5.91 5.79 2.09
CA LEU A 206 5.07 5.27 1.01
C LEU A 206 5.94 4.87 -0.18
N CYS A 207 5.65 3.71 -0.75
CA CYS A 207 6.32 3.18 -1.92
C CYS A 207 5.27 2.61 -2.88
N GLY A 208 5.46 2.84 -4.18
CA GLY A 208 4.65 2.22 -5.22
C GLY A 208 5.00 2.78 -6.59
N ASP A 209 4.39 2.19 -7.61
CA ASP A 209 4.49 2.66 -8.98
C ASP A 209 3.07 2.78 -9.58
N PHE A 210 2.62 4.02 -9.76
CA PHE A 210 1.30 4.32 -10.32
C PHE A 210 1.21 4.03 -11.83
N PHE A 211 2.32 3.74 -12.51
CA PHE A 211 2.35 3.38 -13.92
C PHE A 211 2.27 1.87 -14.18
N GLN A 212 2.41 1.03 -13.15
CA GLN A 212 2.31 -0.43 -13.30
C GLN A 212 0.87 -0.93 -13.21
N LEU A 213 0.19 -0.70 -12.08
CA LEU A 213 -1.18 -1.17 -11.85
C LEU A 213 -1.97 -0.18 -10.96
N PRO A 214 -3.11 0.36 -11.41
CA PRO A 214 -4.02 1.13 -10.56
C PRO A 214 -4.86 0.21 -9.64
N PRO A 215 -5.57 0.77 -8.64
CA PRO A 215 -6.42 -0.01 -7.74
C PRO A 215 -7.51 -0.78 -8.49
N VAL A 216 -7.88 -1.97 -7.99
CA VAL A 216 -8.97 -2.77 -8.55
C VAL A 216 -10.32 -2.16 -8.14
N VAL A 217 -10.98 -1.48 -9.07
CA VAL A 217 -12.32 -0.89 -8.85
C VAL A 217 -13.38 -1.99 -8.89
N LYS A 218 -14.17 -2.15 -7.82
CA LYS A 218 -15.37 -3.02 -7.85
C LYS A 218 -16.44 -2.38 -8.75
N GLN A 219 -16.95 -3.14 -9.73
CA GLN A 219 -17.85 -2.64 -10.79
C GLN A 219 -19.21 -2.07 -10.31
N ASP A 220 -19.61 -2.25 -9.05
CA ASP A 220 -20.94 -1.86 -8.56
C ASP A 220 -21.12 -0.37 -8.21
N LYS A 221 -20.07 0.45 -8.22
CA LYS A 221 -20.20 1.90 -7.94
C LYS A 221 -20.52 2.76 -9.16
N LEU A 222 -20.39 2.24 -10.38
CA LEU A 222 -20.64 2.99 -11.62
C LEU A 222 -22.14 3.03 -12.04
N SER A 223 -22.97 2.14 -11.51
CA SER A 223 -24.37 2.00 -11.92
C SER A 223 -25.37 2.85 -11.12
N ARG A 224 -25.00 3.41 -9.95
CA ARG A 224 -25.92 4.24 -9.15
C ARG A 224 -25.99 5.72 -9.52
N ASN A 225 -24.99 6.26 -10.22
CA ASN A 225 -24.98 7.67 -10.60
C ASN A 225 -25.57 7.94 -12.00
N ALA A 226 -26.08 6.91 -12.69
CA ALA A 226 -26.60 7.03 -14.06
C ALA A 226 -28.14 7.10 -14.15
N TYR A 227 -28.87 6.91 -13.04
CA TYR A 227 -30.34 6.84 -13.05
C TYR A 227 -31.01 7.76 -12.03
N SER A 228 -30.53 9.01 -11.89
CA SER A 228 -31.26 10.03 -11.10
C SER A 228 -31.35 11.40 -11.78
N GLN A 229 -31.43 11.43 -13.11
CA GLN A 229 -31.88 12.62 -13.84
C GLN A 229 -32.84 12.20 -14.97
N ASN A 230 -34.11 12.01 -14.61
CA ASN A 230 -35.22 12.33 -15.51
C ASN A 230 -35.98 13.47 -14.82
N PRO A 231 -35.96 14.70 -15.35
CA PRO A 231 -36.97 15.68 -15.01
C PRO A 231 -38.26 15.37 -15.79
N ASP A 232 -39.39 15.64 -15.13
CA ASP A 232 -40.74 15.73 -15.73
C ASP A 232 -40.82 16.79 -16.86
#